data_AF-A0A7C4MYU2-F1
#
_entry.id   AF-A0A7C4MYU2-F1
#
_cell.length_a   1.000
_cell.length_b   1.000
_cell.length_c   1.000
_cell.angle_alpha   90.00
_cell.angle_beta   90.00
_cell.angle_gamma   90.00
#
_symmetry.space_group_name_H-M   'P 1'
#
loop_
_entity.id
_entity.type
_entity.pdbx_description
1 polymer ?
#
loop_
_entity_poly.entity_id
_entity_poly.type
_entity_poly.pdbx_seq_one_letter_code
_entity_poly.pdbx_strand_id
1 'polypeptide(L)'
;MNQENRLALEKAIQAKAKPIKDLVGRDLFALDEEDAEAIARELGLSLLDVYRVTLGLAIYPRRYLRNREGISLQDQLKLAHSKVAVIGAGGLGGTVIQLLGRMGVGTLRVVDSDAFDETNLNRQVFCTREWVGRPKALAVREQLKAINPAAEVQAHVVRLDASNGLEILAGCQVIVDALDSVKDRLTLQKLARSLGAPLVHGAIAGFEGQVMTIFPEDPGLSLLYGTGDDIAGPSNRPEFLLGVPSITPSLVAALEAMEVLKILLNRGTPFRNKMVYIDLEQGEWTPFGFQGE
;
A
#
# COMPACT_ATOMS: atom_id res chain seq x y z
N MET A 1 -21.48 -3.62 -12.02
CA MET A 1 -21.89 -2.85 -13.22
C MET A 1 -22.73 -3.77 -14.11
N ASN A 2 -23.89 -3.31 -14.62
CA ASN A 2 -24.71 -4.09 -15.54
C ASN A 2 -24.12 -4.06 -16.97
N GLN A 3 -24.66 -4.88 -17.89
CA GLN A 3 -24.13 -5.02 -19.25
C GLN A 3 -24.30 -3.75 -20.10
N GLU A 4 -25.42 -3.04 -19.93
CA GLU A 4 -25.71 -1.79 -20.66
C GLU A 4 -24.73 -0.67 -20.29
N ASN A 5 -24.48 -0.44 -19.00
CA ASN A 5 -23.52 0.55 -18.54
C ASN A 5 -22.10 0.22 -19.00
N ARG A 6 -21.76 -1.08 -19.03
CA ARG A 6 -20.46 -1.52 -19.55
C ARG A 6 -20.29 -1.17 -21.03
N LEU A 7 -21.28 -1.45 -21.86
CA LEU A 7 -21.21 -1.15 -23.29
C LEU A 7 -21.17 0.37 -23.56
N ALA A 8 -21.93 1.16 -22.81
CA ALA A 8 -21.89 2.62 -22.88
C ALA A 8 -20.49 3.16 -22.52
N LEU A 9 -19.91 2.64 -21.43
CA LEU A 9 -18.57 3.00 -20.98
C LEU A 9 -17.49 2.64 -22.02
N GLU A 10 -17.52 1.43 -22.57
CA GLU A 10 -16.56 0.99 -23.59
C GLU A 10 -16.59 1.90 -24.83
N LYS A 11 -17.79 2.26 -25.31
CA LYS A 11 -17.96 3.20 -26.43
C LYS A 11 -17.43 4.60 -26.12
N ALA A 12 -17.72 5.12 -24.93
CA ALA A 12 -17.27 6.45 -24.50
C ALA A 12 -15.74 6.53 -24.40
N ILE A 13 -15.11 5.47 -23.86
CA ILE A 13 -13.65 5.36 -23.79
C ILE A 13 -13.04 5.32 -25.19
N GLN A 14 -13.54 4.46 -26.09
CA GLN A 14 -13.01 4.35 -27.46
C GLN A 14 -13.12 5.65 -28.25
N ALA A 15 -14.20 6.42 -28.05
CA ALA A 15 -14.40 7.70 -28.72
C ALA A 15 -13.41 8.79 -28.27
N LYS A 16 -12.94 8.73 -27.01
CA LYS A 16 -12.05 9.74 -26.41
C LYS A 16 -10.58 9.32 -26.34
N ALA A 17 -10.29 8.02 -26.43
CA ALA A 17 -8.93 7.51 -26.44
C ALA A 17 -8.17 8.00 -27.68
N LYS A 18 -6.94 8.46 -27.47
CA LYS A 18 -6.10 9.05 -28.52
C LYS A 18 -4.96 8.10 -28.88
N PRO A 19 -4.61 7.94 -30.17
CA PRO A 19 -3.38 7.27 -30.54
C PRO A 19 -2.20 8.12 -30.06
N ILE A 20 -1.20 7.46 -29.49
CA ILE A 20 0.04 8.07 -29.05
C ILE A 20 1.23 7.24 -29.54
N LYS A 21 2.37 7.90 -29.71
CA LYS A 21 3.66 7.21 -29.78
C LYS A 21 4.34 7.28 -28.43
N ASP A 22 4.83 6.14 -27.98
CA ASP A 22 5.60 6.07 -26.77
C ASP A 22 7.06 6.53 -27.00
N LEU A 23 7.88 6.63 -25.95
CA LEU A 23 9.27 7.12 -26.04
C LEU A 23 10.18 6.30 -26.96
N VAL A 24 9.80 5.06 -27.31
CA VAL A 24 10.53 4.20 -28.26
C VAL A 24 9.80 4.06 -29.60
N GLY A 25 8.78 4.87 -29.85
CA GLY A 25 8.10 5.01 -31.14
C GLY A 25 6.93 4.03 -31.40
N ARG A 26 6.55 3.21 -30.41
CA ARG A 26 5.45 2.24 -30.53
C ARG A 26 4.10 2.94 -30.50
N ASP A 27 3.18 2.50 -31.35
CA ASP A 27 1.81 2.99 -31.39
C ASP A 27 0.98 2.36 -30.27
N LEU A 28 0.42 3.21 -29.41
CA LEU A 28 -0.43 2.84 -28.29
C LEU A 28 -1.67 3.72 -28.30
N PHE A 29 -2.67 3.36 -27.47
CA PHE A 29 -3.80 4.24 -27.17
C PHE A 29 -3.73 4.68 -25.72
N ALA A 30 -4.08 5.94 -25.47
CA ALA A 30 -4.19 6.47 -24.13
C ALA A 30 -5.47 7.28 -23.94
N LEU A 31 -6.00 7.21 -22.71
CA LEU A 31 -7.10 8.05 -22.25
C LEU A 31 -6.54 9.09 -21.27
N ASP A 32 -6.74 10.37 -21.58
CA ASP A 32 -6.38 11.47 -20.69
C ASP A 32 -7.29 11.46 -19.44
N GLU A 33 -6.79 11.94 -18.30
CA GLU A 33 -7.54 11.90 -17.03
C GLU A 33 -8.81 12.74 -17.08
N GLU A 34 -8.74 13.94 -17.67
CA GLU A 34 -9.90 14.82 -17.83
C GLU A 34 -11.04 14.16 -18.61
N ASP A 35 -10.69 13.42 -19.67
CA ASP A 35 -11.64 12.65 -20.47
C ASP A 35 -12.24 11.49 -19.64
N ALA A 36 -11.41 10.78 -18.87
CA ALA A 36 -11.87 9.70 -17.99
C ALA A 36 -12.81 10.20 -16.89
N GLU A 37 -12.52 11.36 -16.28
CA GLU A 37 -13.39 11.99 -15.28
C GLU A 37 -14.70 12.48 -15.89
N ALA A 38 -14.67 13.03 -17.11
CA ALA A 38 -15.88 13.42 -17.82
C ALA A 38 -16.80 12.22 -18.06
N ILE A 39 -16.24 11.09 -18.53
CA ILE A 39 -16.97 9.82 -18.71
C ILE A 39 -17.54 9.33 -17.37
N ALA A 40 -16.73 9.35 -16.31
CA ALA A 40 -17.15 8.93 -14.98
C ALA A 40 -18.37 9.74 -14.48
N ARG A 41 -18.33 11.07 -14.65
CA ARG A 41 -19.44 11.97 -14.28
C ARG A 41 -20.69 11.72 -15.13
N GLU A 42 -20.54 11.58 -16.44
CA GLU A 42 -21.66 11.38 -17.37
C GLU A 42 -22.40 10.07 -17.10
N LEU A 43 -21.67 8.99 -16.78
CA LEU A 43 -22.24 7.67 -16.55
C LEU A 43 -22.54 7.36 -15.07
N GLY A 44 -22.24 8.29 -14.15
CA GLY A 44 -22.42 8.09 -12.71
C GLY A 44 -21.55 6.95 -12.14
N LEU A 45 -20.33 6.79 -12.66
CA LEU A 45 -19.39 5.75 -12.27
C LEU A 45 -18.20 6.33 -11.49
N SER A 46 -17.46 5.47 -10.78
CA SER A 46 -16.18 5.87 -10.21
C SER A 46 -15.10 5.98 -11.28
N LEU A 47 -14.09 6.82 -11.07
CA LEU A 47 -12.93 6.88 -11.97
C LEU A 47 -12.18 5.53 -12.01
N LEU A 48 -12.22 4.76 -10.92
CA LEU A 48 -11.67 3.40 -10.87
C LEU A 48 -12.36 2.46 -11.85
N ASP A 49 -13.68 2.53 -11.97
CA ASP A 49 -14.45 1.71 -12.92
C ASP A 49 -14.08 2.07 -14.36
N VAL A 50 -13.95 3.37 -14.66
CA VAL A 50 -13.49 3.84 -15.98
C VAL A 50 -12.10 3.29 -16.29
N TYR A 51 -11.17 3.37 -15.33
CA TYR A 51 -9.80 2.87 -15.52
C TYR A 51 -9.73 1.36 -15.71
N ARG A 52 -10.51 0.58 -14.96
CA ARG A 52 -10.59 -0.88 -15.13
C ARG A 52 -11.03 -1.26 -16.54
N VAL A 53 -12.06 -0.59 -17.07
CA VAL A 53 -12.52 -0.85 -18.45
C VAL A 53 -11.51 -0.33 -19.48
N THR A 54 -10.91 0.83 -19.25
CA THR A 54 -9.88 1.41 -20.13
C THR A 54 -8.70 0.44 -20.29
N LEU A 55 -8.18 -0.08 -19.17
CA LEU A 55 -7.11 -1.06 -19.15
C LEU A 55 -7.53 -2.40 -19.80
N GLY A 56 -8.78 -2.84 -19.58
CA GLY A 56 -9.34 -4.03 -20.22
C GLY A 56 -9.48 -3.93 -21.74
N LEU A 57 -9.63 -2.72 -22.27
CA LEU A 57 -9.63 -2.42 -23.71
C LEU A 57 -8.21 -2.26 -24.30
N ALA A 58 -7.16 -2.58 -23.52
CA ALA A 58 -5.76 -2.35 -23.88
C ALA A 58 -5.42 -0.87 -24.16
N ILE A 59 -6.14 0.05 -23.50
CA ILE A 59 -5.88 1.49 -23.53
C ILE A 59 -5.21 1.87 -22.22
N TYR A 60 -4.18 2.72 -22.26
CA TYR A 60 -3.53 3.21 -21.05
C TYR A 60 -4.28 4.41 -20.47
N PRO A 61 -4.66 4.43 -19.19
CA PRO A 61 -4.83 5.68 -18.47
C PRO A 61 -3.49 6.43 -18.51
N ARG A 62 -3.48 7.65 -19.04
CA ARG A 62 -2.24 8.38 -19.37
C ARG A 62 -1.24 8.45 -18.22
N ARG A 63 -1.71 8.59 -16.98
CA ARG A 63 -0.87 8.66 -15.78
C ARG A 63 0.08 7.47 -15.61
N TYR A 64 -0.32 6.28 -16.06
CA TYR A 64 0.48 5.06 -15.90
C TYR A 64 1.42 4.77 -17.07
N LEU A 65 1.40 5.58 -18.13
CA LEU A 65 2.28 5.39 -19.29
C LEU A 65 3.76 5.37 -18.92
N ARG A 66 4.18 6.11 -17.90
CA ARG A 66 5.60 6.13 -17.47
C ARG A 66 6.03 4.89 -16.70
N ASN A 67 5.09 4.02 -16.32
CA ASN A 67 5.39 2.73 -15.68
C ASN A 67 5.52 1.60 -16.70
N ARG A 68 5.17 1.82 -17.97
CA ARG A 68 5.13 0.79 -19.03
C ARG A 68 6.49 0.09 -19.19
N GLU A 69 6.48 -1.15 -19.69
CA GLU A 69 7.57 -2.15 -19.64
C GLU A 69 7.89 -2.67 -18.23
N GLY A 70 8.00 -1.77 -17.25
CA GLY A 70 8.13 -2.15 -15.85
C GLY A 70 6.86 -2.80 -15.31
N ILE A 71 5.71 -2.21 -15.64
CA ILE A 71 4.35 -2.64 -15.32
C ILE A 71 3.57 -2.69 -16.62
N SER A 72 3.14 -3.88 -17.05
CA SER A 72 2.35 -4.05 -18.26
C SER A 72 0.91 -3.54 -18.07
N LEU A 73 0.14 -3.39 -19.16
CA LEU A 73 -1.31 -3.10 -19.06
C LEU A 73 -2.05 -4.13 -18.20
N GLN A 74 -1.69 -5.40 -18.34
CA GLN A 74 -2.30 -6.49 -17.58
C GLN A 74 -1.93 -6.40 -16.09
N ASP A 75 -0.69 -6.04 -15.78
CA ASP A 75 -0.29 -5.79 -14.39
C ASP A 75 -1.01 -4.58 -13.80
N GLN A 76 -1.11 -3.49 -14.56
CA GLN A 76 -1.83 -2.29 -14.13
C GLN A 76 -3.32 -2.60 -13.92
N LEU A 77 -3.93 -3.45 -14.76
CA LEU A 77 -5.30 -3.93 -14.58
C LEU A 77 -5.45 -4.76 -13.31
N LYS A 78 -4.51 -5.68 -13.03
CA LYS A 78 -4.48 -6.43 -11.77
C LYS A 78 -4.44 -5.48 -10.58
N LEU A 79 -3.53 -4.51 -10.57
CA LEU A 79 -3.42 -3.50 -9.51
C LEU A 79 -4.73 -2.71 -9.33
N ALA A 80 -5.39 -2.30 -10.42
CA ALA A 80 -6.68 -1.61 -10.37
C ALA A 80 -7.81 -2.48 -9.77
N HIS A 81 -7.70 -3.81 -9.83
CA HIS A 81 -8.60 -4.75 -9.15
C HIS A 81 -8.12 -5.14 -7.75
N SER A 82 -6.94 -4.69 -7.34
CA SER A 82 -6.37 -5.07 -6.06
C SER A 82 -6.93 -4.30 -4.87
N LYS A 83 -6.99 -4.98 -3.73
CA LYS A 83 -7.36 -4.41 -2.43
C LYS A 83 -6.29 -4.72 -1.40
N VAL A 84 -5.68 -3.68 -0.83
CA VAL A 84 -4.62 -3.79 0.18
C VAL A 84 -5.06 -3.11 1.46
N ALA A 85 -4.84 -3.75 2.60
CA ALA A 85 -4.99 -3.11 3.91
C ALA A 85 -3.63 -2.62 4.42
N VAL A 86 -3.57 -1.41 4.97
CA VAL A 86 -2.39 -0.86 5.64
C VAL A 86 -2.79 -0.44 7.04
N ILE A 87 -2.14 -1.04 8.04
CA ILE A 87 -2.47 -0.83 9.46
C ILE A 87 -1.40 0.06 10.07
N GLY A 88 -1.80 1.28 10.43
CA GLY A 88 -0.90 2.39 10.72
C GLY A 88 -0.73 3.30 9.50
N ALA A 89 -1.03 4.58 9.66
CA ALA A 89 -0.89 5.66 8.69
C ALA A 89 0.20 6.67 9.13
N GLY A 90 1.19 6.19 9.89
CA GLY A 90 2.35 6.96 10.33
C GLY A 90 3.40 7.18 9.23
N GLY A 91 4.67 7.31 9.61
CA GLY A 91 5.76 7.59 8.65
C GLY A 91 5.96 6.46 7.64
N LEU A 92 5.93 5.22 8.13
CA LEU A 92 6.07 4.02 7.32
C LEU A 92 4.81 3.80 6.47
N GLY A 93 3.68 3.49 7.12
CA GLY A 93 2.43 3.16 6.43
C GLY A 93 1.88 4.27 5.55
N GLY A 94 2.02 5.55 5.94
CA GLY A 94 1.66 6.68 5.09
C GLY A 94 2.43 6.69 3.77
N THR A 95 3.73 6.41 3.81
CA THR A 95 4.55 6.33 2.59
C THR A 95 4.17 5.11 1.75
N VAL A 96 3.91 3.95 2.37
CA VAL A 96 3.39 2.76 1.65
C VAL A 96 2.10 3.10 0.90
N ILE A 97 1.13 3.72 1.58
CA ILE A 97 -0.16 4.10 0.99
C ILE A 97 0.03 5.05 -0.19
N GLN A 98 0.91 6.05 -0.04
CA GLN A 98 1.21 6.98 -1.12
C GLN A 98 1.80 6.25 -2.34
N LEU A 99 2.76 5.36 -2.13
CA LEU A 99 3.40 4.59 -3.21
C LEU A 99 2.39 3.66 -3.91
N LEU A 100 1.63 2.87 -3.15
CA LEU A 100 0.62 1.96 -3.71
C LEU A 100 -0.49 2.73 -4.45
N GLY A 101 -0.92 3.87 -3.90
CA GLY A 101 -1.87 4.76 -4.57
C GLY A 101 -1.33 5.31 -5.89
N ARG A 102 -0.05 5.70 -5.96
CA ARG A 102 0.61 6.13 -7.21
C ARG A 102 0.78 4.99 -8.21
N MET A 103 0.99 3.76 -7.73
CA MET A 103 1.07 2.55 -8.57
C MET A 103 -0.30 2.09 -9.08
N GLY A 104 -1.39 2.70 -8.61
CA GLY A 104 -2.74 2.38 -9.08
C GLY A 104 -3.34 1.13 -8.47
N VAL A 105 -2.97 0.81 -7.22
CA VAL A 105 -3.74 -0.15 -6.41
C VAL A 105 -5.17 0.40 -6.26
N GLY A 106 -6.16 -0.40 -6.65
CA GLY A 106 -7.54 0.04 -6.79
C GLY A 106 -8.18 0.46 -5.47
N THR A 107 -8.02 -0.34 -4.43
CA THR A 107 -8.59 -0.05 -3.11
C THR A 107 -7.53 -0.15 -2.02
N LEU A 108 -7.40 0.91 -1.22
CA LEU A 108 -6.53 0.99 -0.06
C LEU A 108 -7.39 1.12 1.19
N ARG A 109 -7.36 0.11 2.04
CA ARG A 109 -8.02 0.15 3.35
C ARG A 109 -7.01 0.62 4.38
N VAL A 110 -7.29 1.75 5.02
CA VAL A 110 -6.35 2.42 5.92
C VAL A 110 -6.96 2.40 7.31
N VAL A 111 -6.26 1.77 8.26
CA VAL A 111 -6.72 1.65 9.65
C VAL A 111 -5.73 2.35 10.56
N ASP A 112 -6.17 3.41 11.23
CA ASP A 112 -5.35 4.14 12.20
C ASP A 112 -6.27 4.89 13.18
N SER A 113 -6.05 4.72 14.48
CA SER A 113 -6.83 5.37 15.54
C SER A 113 -6.36 6.77 15.90
N ASP A 114 -5.16 7.15 15.49
CA ASP A 114 -4.51 8.36 15.98
C ASP A 114 -4.91 9.59 15.16
N ALA A 115 -4.68 10.74 15.78
CA ALA A 115 -4.59 12.02 15.10
C ALA A 115 -3.12 12.39 14.82
N PHE A 116 -2.88 13.28 13.86
CA PHE A 116 -1.56 13.85 13.68
C PHE A 116 -1.18 14.78 14.82
N ASP A 117 0.10 14.74 15.18
CA ASP A 117 0.76 15.66 16.10
C ASP A 117 1.83 16.50 15.37
N GLU A 118 2.24 17.65 15.93
CA GLU A 118 3.30 18.49 15.36
C GLU A 118 4.61 17.71 15.16
N THR A 119 4.94 16.81 16.09
CA THR A 119 6.12 15.93 16.01
C THR A 119 6.06 14.95 14.84
N ASN A 120 4.93 14.84 14.13
CA ASN A 120 4.77 13.98 12.96
C ASN A 120 5.15 14.70 11.65
N LEU A 121 5.20 16.04 11.63
CA LEU A 121 5.53 16.84 10.45
C LEU A 121 6.91 16.51 9.86
N ASN A 122 7.81 15.97 10.67
CA ASN A 122 9.17 15.66 10.24
C ASN A 122 9.26 14.45 9.31
N ARG A 123 8.32 13.48 9.38
CA ARG A 123 8.47 12.17 8.73
C ARG A 123 7.19 11.53 8.18
N GLN A 124 6.01 12.05 8.50
CA GLN A 124 4.73 11.46 8.06
C GLN A 124 4.20 12.23 6.86
N VAL A 125 4.22 11.60 5.68
CA VAL A 125 3.97 12.27 4.39
C VAL A 125 2.59 12.95 4.27
N PHE A 126 1.59 12.46 4.99
CA PHE A 126 0.24 13.04 5.04
C PHE A 126 0.03 14.00 6.22
N CYS A 127 1.02 14.20 7.08
CA CYS A 127 0.97 15.24 8.11
C CYS A 127 1.40 16.58 7.49
N THR A 128 0.43 17.46 7.27
CA THR A 128 0.69 18.87 6.95
C THR A 128 0.22 19.74 8.12
N ARG A 129 0.64 21.01 8.17
CA ARG A 129 0.24 21.95 9.25
C ARG A 129 -1.28 22.04 9.41
N GLU A 130 -2.03 21.91 8.32
CA GLU A 130 -3.50 21.97 8.32
C GLU A 130 -4.17 20.72 8.89
N TRP A 131 -3.44 19.60 8.93
CA TRP A 131 -3.92 18.30 9.38
C TRP A 131 -3.50 17.93 10.81
N VAL A 132 -2.68 18.75 11.47
CA VAL A 132 -2.36 18.59 12.90
C VAL A 132 -3.65 18.58 13.73
N GLY A 133 -3.78 17.62 14.64
CA GLY A 133 -4.96 17.40 15.48
C GLY A 133 -6.11 16.64 14.80
N ARG A 134 -5.96 16.22 13.53
CA ARG A 134 -7.01 15.50 12.79
C ARG A 134 -6.65 14.02 12.58
N PRO A 135 -7.64 13.12 12.44
CA PRO A 135 -7.39 11.69 12.27
C PRO A 135 -6.54 11.34 11.06
N LYS A 136 -5.50 10.53 11.26
CA LYS A 136 -4.54 10.15 10.21
C LYS A 136 -5.22 9.45 9.04
N ALA A 137 -6.07 8.45 9.31
CA ALA A 137 -6.75 7.68 8.27
C ALA A 137 -7.64 8.56 7.36
N LEU A 138 -8.31 9.58 7.92
CA LEU A 138 -9.12 10.51 7.13
C LEU A 138 -8.24 11.44 6.29
N ALA A 139 -7.14 11.93 6.84
CA ALA A 139 -6.19 12.76 6.10
C ALA A 139 -5.64 12.05 4.88
N VAL A 140 -5.29 10.77 5.01
CA VAL A 140 -4.86 9.92 3.91
C VAL A 140 -5.91 9.86 2.81
N ARG A 141 -7.18 9.62 3.16
CA ARG A 141 -8.29 9.57 2.17
C ARG A 141 -8.42 10.89 1.41
N GLU A 142 -8.44 12.02 2.12
CA GLU A 142 -8.60 13.33 1.49
C GLU A 142 -7.40 13.70 0.60
N GLN A 143 -6.18 13.51 1.11
CA GLN A 143 -4.96 13.92 0.39
C GLN A 143 -4.60 12.97 -0.74
N LEU A 144 -4.80 11.65 -0.59
CA LEU A 144 -4.52 10.71 -1.68
C LEU A 144 -5.48 10.91 -2.85
N LYS A 145 -6.71 11.37 -2.62
CA LYS A 145 -7.64 11.73 -3.70
C LYS A 145 -7.07 12.80 -4.63
N ALA A 146 -6.29 13.74 -4.11
CA ALA A 146 -5.61 14.76 -4.92
C ALA A 146 -4.42 14.20 -5.73
N ILE A 147 -3.87 13.04 -5.33
CA ILE A 147 -2.76 12.37 -6.02
C ILE A 147 -3.29 11.37 -7.06
N ASN A 148 -4.27 10.56 -6.66
CA ASN A 148 -4.92 9.58 -7.52
C ASN A 148 -6.41 9.47 -7.17
N PRO A 149 -7.28 10.23 -7.85
CA PRO A 149 -8.71 10.17 -7.60
C PRO A 149 -9.35 8.83 -8.02
N ALA A 150 -8.62 7.98 -8.75
CA ALA A 150 -9.07 6.63 -9.09
C ALA A 150 -8.77 5.60 -7.99
N ALA A 151 -7.88 5.88 -7.04
CA ALA A 151 -7.64 4.97 -5.92
C ALA A 151 -8.72 5.18 -4.84
N GLU A 152 -9.48 4.13 -4.53
CA GLU A 152 -10.49 4.17 -3.48
C GLU A 152 -9.82 3.99 -2.12
N VAL A 153 -9.95 4.99 -1.24
CA VAL A 153 -9.43 4.90 0.14
C VAL A 153 -10.58 4.67 1.12
N GLN A 154 -10.55 3.52 1.78
CA GLN A 154 -11.46 3.14 2.86
C GLN A 154 -10.80 3.43 4.20
N ALA A 155 -11.10 4.60 4.78
CA ALA A 155 -10.50 5.05 6.04
C ALA A 155 -11.29 4.55 7.26
N HIS A 156 -10.60 3.88 8.18
CA HIS A 156 -11.14 3.41 9.46
C HIS A 156 -10.39 4.06 10.61
N VAL A 157 -11.07 4.94 11.36
CA VAL A 157 -10.51 5.63 12.54
C VAL A 157 -10.76 4.79 13.79
N VAL A 158 -10.09 3.64 13.86
CA VAL A 158 -10.24 2.67 14.95
C VAL A 158 -8.91 2.00 15.25
N ARG A 159 -8.74 1.54 16.50
CA ARG A 159 -7.65 0.63 16.83
C ARG A 159 -8.06 -0.76 16.39
N LEU A 160 -7.24 -1.40 15.57
CA LEU A 160 -7.50 -2.76 15.09
C LEU A 160 -7.27 -3.75 16.24
N ASP A 161 -8.20 -4.68 16.43
CA ASP A 161 -8.08 -5.78 17.38
C ASP A 161 -8.81 -7.04 16.88
N ALA A 162 -8.84 -8.09 17.72
CA ALA A 162 -9.50 -9.35 17.36
C ALA A 162 -11.03 -9.24 17.20
N SER A 163 -11.67 -8.24 17.81
CA SER A 163 -13.12 -8.04 17.77
C SER A 163 -13.60 -7.40 16.47
N ASN A 164 -12.78 -6.54 15.86
CA ASN A 164 -13.13 -5.81 14.64
C ASN A 164 -12.31 -6.23 13.40
N GLY A 165 -11.17 -6.89 13.60
CA GLY A 165 -10.17 -7.07 12.56
C GLY A 165 -10.59 -7.99 11.42
N LEU A 166 -11.36 -9.05 11.69
CA LEU A 166 -11.82 -9.96 10.63
C LEU A 166 -12.77 -9.26 9.66
N GLU A 167 -13.69 -8.45 10.18
CA GLU A 167 -14.62 -7.67 9.36
C GLU A 167 -13.88 -6.58 8.59
N ILE A 168 -13.07 -5.80 9.29
CA ILE A 168 -12.33 -4.69 8.69
C ILE A 168 -11.36 -5.19 7.64
N LEU A 169 -10.72 -6.35 7.76
CA LEU A 169 -9.73 -6.83 6.80
C LEU A 169 -10.30 -7.74 5.71
N ALA A 170 -11.61 -8.02 5.75
CA ALA A 170 -12.25 -8.94 4.81
C ALA A 170 -12.05 -8.52 3.34
N GLY A 171 -11.65 -9.50 2.52
CA GLY A 171 -11.45 -9.36 1.07
C GLY A 171 -10.19 -8.58 0.65
N CYS A 172 -9.33 -8.19 1.60
CA CYS A 172 -7.99 -7.68 1.27
C CYS A 172 -7.10 -8.83 0.80
N GLN A 173 -6.32 -8.58 -0.25
CA GLN A 173 -5.44 -9.57 -0.86
C GLN A 173 -4.05 -9.58 -0.21
N VAL A 174 -3.63 -8.43 0.32
CA VAL A 174 -2.38 -8.25 1.07
C VAL A 174 -2.66 -7.31 2.23
N ILE A 175 -2.05 -7.59 3.38
CA ILE A 175 -2.10 -6.75 4.57
C ILE A 175 -0.69 -6.23 4.82
N VAL A 176 -0.55 -4.96 5.17
CA VAL A 176 0.72 -4.31 5.50
C VAL A 176 0.72 -3.90 6.97
N ASP A 177 1.74 -4.33 7.69
CA ASP A 177 2.01 -3.99 9.07
C ASP A 177 2.94 -2.78 9.16
N ALA A 178 2.36 -1.64 9.55
CA ALA A 178 3.09 -0.42 9.88
C ALA A 178 2.83 0.01 11.34
N LEU A 179 2.70 -0.97 12.25
CA LEU A 179 2.44 -0.78 13.67
C LEU A 179 3.73 -0.60 14.49
N ASP A 180 3.64 0.06 15.63
CA ASP A 180 4.75 0.40 16.54
C ASP A 180 4.87 -0.54 17.76
N SER A 181 4.01 -1.56 17.85
CA SER A 181 3.91 -2.43 19.03
C SER A 181 3.84 -3.90 18.63
N VAL A 182 4.73 -4.70 19.18
CA VAL A 182 4.84 -6.11 18.82
C VAL A 182 3.57 -6.90 19.13
N LYS A 183 2.84 -6.55 20.21
CA LYS A 183 1.55 -7.16 20.53
C LYS A 183 0.53 -6.95 19.42
N ASP A 184 0.46 -5.74 18.86
CA ASP A 184 -0.47 -5.45 17.77
C ASP A 184 -0.02 -6.15 16.48
N ARG A 185 1.29 -6.20 16.20
CA ARG A 185 1.86 -6.94 15.05
C ARG A 185 1.51 -8.43 15.09
N LEU A 186 1.67 -9.07 16.26
CA LEU A 186 1.29 -10.48 16.46
C LEU A 186 -0.22 -10.70 16.31
N THR A 187 -1.04 -9.75 16.76
CA THR A 187 -2.50 -9.79 16.57
C THR A 187 -2.86 -9.66 15.09
N LEU A 188 -2.21 -8.74 14.37
CA LEU A 188 -2.39 -8.54 12.94
C LEU A 188 -2.01 -9.79 12.13
N GLN A 189 -0.89 -10.45 12.46
CA GLN A 189 -0.51 -11.70 11.82
C GLN A 189 -1.57 -12.80 12.02
N LYS A 190 -2.13 -12.93 13.23
CA LYS A 190 -3.21 -13.92 13.50
C LYS A 190 -4.46 -13.63 12.67
N LEU A 191 -4.84 -12.37 12.53
CA LEU A 191 -5.95 -11.94 11.69
C LEU A 191 -5.68 -12.23 10.20
N ALA A 192 -4.50 -11.86 9.70
CA ALA A 192 -4.07 -12.11 8.33
C ALA A 192 -4.10 -13.60 7.98
N ARG A 193 -3.55 -14.44 8.87
CA ARG A 193 -3.61 -15.90 8.75
C ARG A 193 -5.05 -16.42 8.68
N SER A 194 -5.93 -15.93 9.56
CA SER A 194 -7.34 -16.35 9.60
C SER A 194 -8.10 -15.99 8.31
N LEU A 195 -7.67 -14.94 7.62
CA LEU A 195 -8.24 -14.48 6.34
C LEU A 195 -7.55 -15.09 5.11
N GLY A 196 -6.48 -15.87 5.29
CA GLY A 196 -5.68 -16.41 4.19
C GLY A 196 -4.93 -15.35 3.37
N ALA A 197 -4.68 -14.17 3.96
CA ALA A 197 -3.99 -13.07 3.29
C ALA A 197 -2.52 -12.99 3.75
N PRO A 198 -1.55 -12.84 2.83
CA PRO A 198 -0.16 -12.53 3.18
C PRO A 198 -0.04 -11.21 3.94
N LEU A 199 0.90 -11.17 4.88
CA LEU A 199 1.30 -10.00 5.65
C LEU A 199 2.69 -9.53 5.17
N VAL A 200 2.80 -8.25 4.83
CA VAL A 200 4.09 -7.56 4.63
C VAL A 200 4.40 -6.80 5.90
N HIS A 201 5.55 -7.07 6.50
CA HIS A 201 5.99 -6.50 7.75
C HIS A 201 7.18 -5.56 7.54
N GLY A 202 7.08 -4.36 8.13
CA GLY A 202 8.16 -3.40 8.26
C GLY A 202 8.36 -2.96 9.71
N ALA A 203 9.61 -2.74 10.10
CA ALA A 203 9.98 -2.11 11.36
C ALA A 203 11.18 -1.20 11.17
N ILE A 204 11.29 -0.15 11.99
CA ILE A 204 12.33 0.87 11.89
C ILE A 204 12.76 1.34 13.28
N ALA A 205 14.03 1.74 13.42
CA ALA A 205 14.52 2.50 14.58
C ALA A 205 15.81 3.22 14.19
N GLY A 206 15.92 4.52 14.45
CA GLY A 206 17.06 5.31 13.98
C GLY A 206 17.24 5.19 12.46
N PHE A 207 18.45 4.83 12.03
CA PHE A 207 18.79 4.60 10.62
C PHE A 207 18.69 3.11 10.20
N GLU A 208 18.09 2.28 11.06
CA GLU A 208 17.95 0.85 10.84
C GLU A 208 16.52 0.48 10.41
N GLY A 209 16.40 -0.53 9.55
CA GLY A 209 15.15 -1.01 9.01
C GLY A 209 15.09 -2.53 8.88
N GLN A 210 13.88 -3.08 8.97
CA GLN A 210 13.62 -4.51 8.78
C GLN A 210 12.41 -4.68 7.86
N VAL A 211 12.49 -5.64 6.93
CA VAL A 211 11.37 -6.01 6.05
C VAL A 211 11.27 -7.53 5.91
N MET A 212 10.05 -8.05 5.99
CA MET A 212 9.72 -9.47 5.80
C MET A 212 8.35 -9.63 5.13
N THR A 213 8.18 -10.70 4.36
CA THR A 213 6.86 -11.15 3.88
C THR A 213 6.49 -12.47 4.56
N ILE A 214 5.26 -12.56 5.05
CA ILE A 214 4.76 -13.69 5.83
C ILE A 214 3.49 -14.19 5.16
N PHE A 215 3.51 -15.42 4.64
CA PHE A 215 2.32 -16.07 4.10
C PHE A 215 1.52 -16.74 5.22
N PRO A 216 0.22 -17.05 5.01
CA PRO A 216 -0.66 -17.59 6.07
C PRO A 216 -0.08 -18.81 6.81
N GLU A 217 0.60 -19.70 6.09
CA GLU A 217 1.23 -20.92 6.60
C GLU A 217 2.57 -20.68 7.32
N ASP A 218 3.19 -19.51 7.17
CA ASP A 218 4.51 -19.23 7.73
C ASP A 218 4.42 -18.92 9.24
N PRO A 219 5.40 -19.34 10.05
CA PRO A 219 5.46 -18.98 11.49
C PRO A 219 5.59 -17.47 11.71
N GLY A 220 6.23 -16.74 10.78
CA GLY A 220 6.28 -15.28 10.73
C GLY A 220 6.97 -14.65 11.95
N LEU A 221 6.36 -13.58 12.48
CA LEU A 221 6.86 -12.75 13.57
C LEU A 221 7.15 -13.50 14.87
N SER A 222 6.56 -14.68 15.07
CA SER A 222 6.88 -15.53 16.23
C SER A 222 8.35 -15.97 16.27
N LEU A 223 9.02 -16.01 15.12
CA LEU A 223 10.46 -16.30 15.02
C LEU A 223 11.34 -15.12 15.44
N LEU A 224 10.82 -13.89 15.34
CA LEU A 224 11.52 -12.66 15.71
C LEU A 224 11.25 -12.26 17.16
N TYR A 225 10.01 -12.45 17.62
CA TYR A 225 9.51 -11.88 18.86
C TYR A 225 8.99 -12.91 19.86
N GLY A 226 9.04 -14.20 19.55
CA GLY A 226 8.50 -15.26 20.41
C GLY A 226 6.98 -15.12 20.60
N THR A 227 6.49 -15.34 21.83
CA THR A 227 5.07 -15.17 22.19
C THR A 227 4.68 -13.71 22.47
N GLY A 228 5.66 -12.81 22.54
CA GLY A 228 5.47 -11.41 22.91
C GLY A 228 5.43 -11.15 24.43
N ASP A 229 5.56 -12.19 25.26
CA ASP A 229 5.51 -12.09 26.72
C ASP A 229 6.80 -11.51 27.34
N ASP A 230 7.93 -11.63 26.62
CA ASP A 230 9.27 -11.21 27.09
C ASP A 230 9.69 -9.81 26.60
N ILE A 231 8.78 -9.04 25.99
CA ILE A 231 9.13 -7.77 25.37
C ILE A 231 9.13 -6.68 26.44
N ALA A 232 10.31 -6.09 26.64
CA ALA A 232 10.53 -5.04 27.63
C ALA A 232 9.53 -3.89 27.51
N GLY A 233 9.17 -3.29 28.65
CA GLY A 233 8.19 -2.22 28.75
C GLY A 233 8.52 -0.98 27.88
N PRO A 234 7.60 -0.01 27.79
CA PRO A 234 7.67 1.11 26.83
C PRO A 234 8.98 1.91 26.85
N SER A 235 9.73 1.90 27.96
CA SER A 235 11.04 2.55 28.12
C SER A 235 12.21 1.90 27.35
N ASN A 236 12.04 0.69 26.81
CA ASN A 236 13.09 -0.04 26.07
C ASN A 236 12.80 -0.17 24.57
N ARG A 237 11.86 0.61 24.03
CA ARG A 237 11.56 0.59 22.60
C ARG A 237 12.67 1.32 21.81
N PRO A 238 13.34 0.66 20.84
CA PRO A 238 14.43 1.27 20.08
C PRO A 238 14.06 2.61 19.41
N GLU A 239 12.84 2.73 18.89
CA GLU A 239 12.31 3.96 18.28
C GLU A 239 12.28 5.16 19.24
N PHE A 240 12.03 4.93 20.53
CA PHE A 240 12.00 5.99 21.54
C PHE A 240 13.40 6.42 21.98
N LEU A 241 14.38 5.52 21.86
CA LEU A 241 15.78 5.77 22.20
C LEU A 241 16.54 6.43 21.05
N LEU A 242 16.33 5.95 19.83
CA LEU A 242 17.06 6.35 18.63
C LEU A 242 16.32 7.41 17.79
N GLY A 243 15.02 7.61 18.06
CA GLY A 243 14.16 8.40 17.19
C GLY A 243 13.92 7.72 15.84
N VAL A 244 13.26 8.45 14.94
CA VAL A 244 12.96 7.97 13.58
C VAL A 244 13.17 9.12 12.58
N PRO A 245 14.40 9.27 12.04
CA PRO A 245 14.70 10.17 10.92
C PRO A 245 13.79 9.87 9.73
N SER A 246 13.46 10.86 8.91
CA SER A 246 12.47 10.72 7.82
C SER A 246 12.88 9.79 6.68
N ILE A 247 14.19 9.57 6.50
CA ILE A 247 14.76 8.75 5.43
C ILE A 247 14.46 7.27 5.66
N THR A 248 14.61 6.79 6.89
CA THR A 248 14.40 5.38 7.27
C THR A 248 12.99 4.84 6.95
N PRO A 249 11.89 5.45 7.44
CA PRO A 249 10.54 5.02 7.09
C PRO A 249 10.29 5.11 5.58
N SER A 250 10.89 6.08 4.89
CA SER A 250 10.71 6.23 3.45
C SER A 250 11.32 5.07 2.67
N LEU A 251 12.53 4.63 3.02
CA LEU A 251 13.17 3.49 2.38
C LEU A 251 12.42 2.18 2.69
N VAL A 252 12.14 1.93 3.97
CA VAL A 252 11.48 0.68 4.40
C VAL A 252 10.07 0.59 3.80
N ALA A 253 9.33 1.71 3.73
CA ALA A 253 8.03 1.75 3.06
C ALA A 253 8.12 1.44 1.56
N ALA A 254 9.19 1.86 0.88
CA ALA A 254 9.38 1.54 -0.53
C ALA A 254 9.59 0.04 -0.74
N LEU A 255 10.29 -0.62 0.18
CA LEU A 255 10.48 -2.07 0.15
C LEU A 255 9.18 -2.81 0.48
N GLU A 256 8.43 -2.38 1.49
CA GLU A 256 7.11 -2.95 1.78
C GLU A 256 6.16 -2.82 0.60
N ALA A 257 6.09 -1.63 -0.02
CA ALA A 257 5.29 -1.41 -1.22
C ALA A 257 5.73 -2.34 -2.36
N MET A 258 7.03 -2.59 -2.52
CA MET A 258 7.54 -3.55 -3.50
C MET A 258 7.14 -4.99 -3.16
N GLU A 259 7.18 -5.42 -1.89
CA GLU A 259 6.68 -6.75 -1.48
C GLU A 259 5.20 -6.91 -1.85
N VAL A 260 4.37 -5.89 -1.59
CA VAL A 260 2.95 -5.88 -1.97
C VAL A 260 2.81 -6.07 -3.48
N LEU A 261 3.57 -5.33 -4.30
CA LEU A 261 3.52 -5.49 -5.77
C LEU A 261 3.95 -6.89 -6.22
N LYS A 262 4.99 -7.46 -5.61
CA LYS A 262 5.44 -8.83 -5.93
C LYS A 262 4.34 -9.85 -5.69
N ILE A 263 3.62 -9.73 -4.58
CA ILE A 263 2.50 -10.60 -4.22
C ILE A 263 1.33 -10.41 -5.19
N LEU A 264 0.86 -9.17 -5.39
CA LEU A 264 -0.31 -8.87 -6.24
C LEU A 264 -0.09 -9.24 -7.72
N LEU A 265 1.14 -9.07 -8.21
CA LEU A 265 1.47 -9.35 -9.61
C LEU A 265 1.96 -10.78 -9.83
N ASN A 266 2.21 -11.53 -8.76
CA ASN A 266 2.89 -12.83 -8.77
C ASN A 266 4.20 -12.77 -9.56
N ARG A 267 5.07 -11.81 -9.22
CA ARG A 267 6.32 -11.52 -9.92
C ARG A 267 7.45 -11.24 -8.94
N GLY A 268 8.65 -11.73 -9.27
CA GLY A 268 9.83 -11.58 -8.42
C GLY A 268 9.83 -12.53 -7.23
N THR A 269 10.74 -12.32 -6.29
CA THR A 269 10.91 -13.20 -5.12
C THR A 269 10.63 -12.40 -3.84
N PRO A 270 9.49 -12.63 -3.16
CA PRO A 270 9.20 -12.01 -1.87
C PRO A 270 10.28 -12.30 -0.83
N PHE A 271 10.38 -11.44 0.19
CA PHE A 271 11.16 -11.70 1.41
C PHE A 271 10.46 -12.70 2.33
N ARG A 272 10.05 -13.84 1.76
CA ARG A 272 9.43 -14.95 2.47
C ARG A 272 10.49 -15.82 3.12
N ASN A 273 10.26 -16.26 4.36
CA ASN A 273 11.22 -17.06 5.17
C ASN A 273 12.58 -16.38 5.42
N LYS A 274 12.67 -15.07 5.17
CA LYS A 274 13.85 -14.26 5.46
C LYS A 274 13.45 -12.86 5.90
N MET A 275 14.21 -12.29 6.83
CA MET A 275 14.13 -10.87 7.16
C MET A 275 15.32 -10.16 6.52
N VAL A 276 15.07 -9.06 5.83
CA VAL A 276 16.15 -8.18 5.38
C VAL A 276 16.32 -7.09 6.42
N TYR A 277 17.49 -7.07 7.06
CA TYR A 277 17.94 -5.97 7.91
C TYR A 277 18.72 -4.96 7.07
N ILE A 278 18.53 -3.69 7.35
CA ILE A 278 19.13 -2.58 6.61
C ILE A 278 19.74 -1.63 7.61
N ASP A 279 21.01 -1.32 7.45
CA ASP A 279 21.72 -0.25 8.14
C ASP A 279 22.03 0.85 7.13
N LEU A 280 21.35 1.99 7.24
CA LEU A 280 21.52 3.10 6.30
C LEU A 280 22.81 3.89 6.52
N GLU A 281 23.36 3.89 7.73
CA GLU A 281 24.61 4.62 8.02
C GLU A 281 25.80 3.88 7.42
N GLN A 282 25.80 2.54 7.47
CA GLN A 282 26.83 1.71 6.86
C GLN A 282 26.53 1.36 5.40
N GLY A 283 25.29 1.51 4.95
CA GLY A 283 24.85 1.14 3.60
C GLY A 283 24.73 -0.38 3.41
N GLU A 284 24.50 -1.13 4.50
CA GLU A 284 24.48 -2.58 4.51
C GLU A 284 23.06 -3.15 4.42
N TRP A 285 22.93 -4.29 3.74
CA TRP A 285 21.70 -5.03 3.53
C TRP A 285 21.92 -6.50 3.84
N THR A 286 21.47 -6.95 5.00
CA THR A 286 21.79 -8.27 5.54
C THR A 286 20.54 -9.14 5.57
N PRO A 287 20.43 -10.17 4.72
CA PRO A 287 19.34 -11.13 4.81
C PRO A 287 19.60 -12.16 5.91
N PHE A 288 18.62 -12.35 6.80
CA PHE A 288 18.59 -13.41 7.81
C PHE A 288 17.54 -14.44 7.43
N GLY A 289 17.97 -15.68 7.16
CA GLY A 289 17.08 -16.81 6.95
C GLY A 289 16.59 -17.39 8.28
N PHE A 290 15.34 -17.84 8.32
CA PHE A 290 14.77 -18.51 9.50
C PHE A 290 14.77 -20.04 9.40
N GLN A 291 15.30 -20.58 8.31
CA GLN A 291 15.55 -22.00 8.14
C GLN A 291 17.05 -22.21 8.33
N GLY A 292 17.43 -23.13 9.22
CA GLY A 292 18.81 -23.55 9.36
C GLY A 292 19.26 -24.23 8.07
N GLU A 293 20.13 -23.55 7.33
CA GLU A 293 21.17 -24.16 6.49
C GLU A 293 22.53 -23.66 6.99
#